data_AF-J5XC42-F1
#
_entry.id   AF-J5XC42-F1
#
_cell.length_a   1.000
_cell.length_b   1.000
_cell.length_c   1.000
_cell.angle_alpha   90.00
_cell.angle_beta   90.00
_cell.angle_gamma   90.00
#
_symmetry.space_group_name_H-M   'P 1'
#
loop_
_entity.id
_entity.type
_entity.pdbx_description
1 polymer ?
#
loop_
_entity_poly.entity_id
_entity_poly.type
_entity_poly.pdbx_seq_one_letter_code
_entity_poly.pdbx_strand_id
1 'polypeptide(L)'
;MIESFSEFRDDKLIDREALMSILDEVFKTALKKKYGSDENFDIIINPDKGDIEIWRNRIIVDDGMVENPNAEIPLSEALKIESDFEVGEEVSEEVKISQLGRRAILALRQNLISKVHEYDNNTVYKKFKELIGTIYTAEIHHIKGKTVILLDDEGNEILLPRDKQIPSDFFKKGETTKGIIESVDFKGNKPSIILSRTSPVFLERLFEQEIPEIADGLITIQKVARIPGEKAKIAVDTYDDRIDPVGACVGVNGARIRSIVRELGNENIDVISYSSNINLFISKALAPAKITSITVNEETKRAEILLASEEVSKAIGKGGSNIRLASLLTGYEIDVFREGAEEDVELSEFEDDIEPWVIEEFRRIGLDTAKSVLEYSAEELEKRVDLEAETIQEVLRILKEEFEN
;
A
#
# COMPACT_ATOMS: atom_id res chain seq x y z
N MET A 1 27.11 -36.90 -0.23
CA MET A 1 26.08 -36.29 0.66
C MET A 1 26.63 -35.00 1.25
N ILE A 2 27.84 -35.00 1.82
CA ILE A 2 28.55 -33.83 2.36
C ILE A 2 28.58 -32.63 1.39
N GLU A 3 29.11 -32.81 0.17
CA GLU A 3 29.20 -31.74 -0.85
C GLU A 3 27.81 -31.16 -1.16
N SER A 4 26.78 -32.00 -1.26
CA SER A 4 25.40 -31.58 -1.53
C SER A 4 24.74 -30.81 -0.37
N PHE A 5 25.23 -30.92 0.86
CA PHE A 5 24.66 -30.21 2.02
C PHE A 5 25.37 -28.88 2.27
N SER A 6 26.69 -28.84 2.13
CA SER A 6 27.45 -27.59 2.16
C SER A 6 27.11 -26.69 0.97
N GLU A 7 27.05 -27.24 -0.26
CA GLU A 7 26.61 -26.48 -1.44
C GLU A 7 25.17 -25.98 -1.28
N PHE A 8 24.27 -26.80 -0.72
CA PHE A 8 22.87 -26.40 -0.50
C PHE A 8 22.72 -25.31 0.56
N ARG A 9 23.52 -25.35 1.62
CA ARG A 9 23.55 -24.30 2.65
C ARG A 9 24.04 -22.98 2.06
N ASP A 10 25.11 -23.05 1.28
CA ASP A 10 25.76 -21.88 0.70
C ASP A 10 24.92 -21.27 -0.44
N ASP A 11 24.22 -22.10 -1.24
CA ASP A 11 23.29 -21.68 -2.30
C ASP A 11 22.00 -21.04 -1.76
N LYS A 12 21.55 -21.45 -0.57
CA LYS A 12 20.28 -21.01 0.03
C LYS A 12 20.42 -20.04 1.19
N LEU A 13 21.65 -19.72 1.60
CA LEU A 13 21.94 -18.80 2.72
C LEU A 13 21.17 -19.16 4.00
N ILE A 14 20.94 -20.46 4.25
CA ILE A 14 20.24 -20.95 5.43
C ILE A 14 21.27 -21.11 6.54
N ASP A 15 21.01 -20.53 7.72
CA ASP A 15 21.90 -20.74 8.85
C ASP A 15 21.86 -22.19 9.36
N ARG A 16 22.89 -22.57 10.10
CA ARG A 16 23.06 -23.94 10.58
C ARG A 16 21.90 -24.39 11.47
N GLU A 17 21.40 -23.51 12.33
CA GLU A 17 20.37 -23.82 13.32
C GLU A 17 19.03 -24.09 12.63
N ALA A 18 18.66 -23.24 11.67
CA ALA A 18 17.48 -23.40 10.84
C ALA A 18 17.52 -24.69 10.03
N LEU A 19 18.65 -25.02 9.41
CA LEU A 19 18.80 -26.26 8.65
C LEU A 19 18.64 -27.49 9.55
N MET A 20 19.25 -27.49 10.74
CA MET A 20 19.11 -28.58 11.70
C MET A 20 17.65 -28.73 12.16
N SER A 21 16.97 -27.62 12.46
CA SER A 21 15.56 -27.63 12.84
C SER A 21 14.65 -28.18 11.73
N ILE A 22 14.89 -27.80 10.47
CA ILE A 22 14.12 -28.29 9.32
C ILE A 22 14.32 -29.80 9.14
N LEU A 23 15.55 -30.26 9.19
CA LEU A 23 15.88 -31.67 9.05
C LEU A 23 15.24 -32.50 10.16
N ASP A 24 15.39 -32.07 11.41
CA ASP A 24 14.78 -32.73 12.57
C ASP A 24 13.25 -32.88 12.41
N GLU A 25 12.55 -31.79 12.05
CA GLU A 25 11.09 -31.83 11.82
C GLU A 25 10.69 -32.80 10.70
N VAL A 26 11.45 -32.81 9.60
CA VAL A 26 11.20 -33.66 8.43
C VAL A 26 11.39 -35.14 8.77
N PHE A 27 12.46 -35.48 9.50
CA PHE A 27 12.72 -36.86 9.93
C PHE A 27 11.72 -37.32 10.98
N LYS A 28 11.38 -36.50 11.98
CA LYS A 28 10.31 -36.79 12.95
C LYS A 28 8.98 -37.09 12.26
N THR A 29 8.60 -36.28 11.27
CA THR A 29 7.39 -36.52 10.49
C THR A 29 7.42 -37.86 9.74
N ALA A 30 8.58 -38.22 9.18
CA ALA A 30 8.76 -39.50 8.50
C ALA A 30 8.70 -40.69 9.47
N LEU A 31 9.29 -40.54 10.66
CA LEU A 31 9.28 -41.55 11.73
C LEU A 31 7.87 -41.75 12.27
N LYS A 32 7.15 -40.68 12.64
CA LYS A 32 5.72 -40.74 13.03
C LYS A 32 4.89 -41.48 12.00
N LYS A 33 5.09 -41.20 10.71
CA LYS A 33 4.32 -41.83 9.63
C LYS A 33 4.60 -43.33 9.49
N LYS A 34 5.81 -43.79 9.81
CA LYS A 34 6.21 -45.20 9.69
C LYS A 34 5.94 -46.00 10.98
N TYR A 35 6.19 -45.39 12.13
CA TYR A 35 6.24 -46.05 13.44
C TYR A 35 5.09 -45.62 14.37
N GLY A 36 4.27 -44.66 13.97
CA GLY A 36 3.14 -44.12 14.74
C GLY A 36 3.53 -42.99 15.70
N SER A 37 4.74 -43.04 16.25
CA SER A 37 5.31 -42.02 17.14
C SER A 37 6.80 -41.79 16.84
N ASP A 38 7.32 -40.62 17.19
CA ASP A 38 8.74 -40.27 17.20
C ASP A 38 9.32 -40.11 18.61
N GLU A 39 8.51 -40.25 19.67
CA GLU A 39 8.90 -39.92 21.06
C GLU A 39 10.13 -40.70 21.54
N ASN A 40 10.34 -41.90 21.03
CA ASN A 40 11.45 -42.78 21.40
C ASN A 40 12.56 -42.80 20.35
N PHE A 41 12.67 -41.75 19.53
CA PHE A 41 13.71 -41.59 18.53
C PHE A 41 14.56 -40.36 18.81
N ASP A 42 15.87 -40.56 18.87
CA ASP A 42 16.87 -39.49 18.89
C ASP A 42 17.46 -39.30 17.50
N ILE A 43 17.43 -38.07 17.00
CA ILE A 43 17.95 -37.72 15.69
C ILE A 43 19.17 -36.83 15.89
N ILE A 44 20.34 -37.34 15.50
CA ILE A 44 21.62 -36.64 15.62
C ILE A 44 22.05 -36.21 14.22
N ILE A 45 22.12 -34.89 14.01
CA ILE A 45 22.42 -34.29 12.70
C ILE A 45 23.75 -33.56 12.78
N ASN A 46 24.69 -33.96 11.92
CA ASN A 46 25.92 -33.22 11.69
C ASN A 46 25.86 -32.51 10.32
N PRO A 47 25.47 -31.23 10.27
CA PRO A 47 25.27 -30.52 9.01
C PRO A 47 26.59 -30.27 8.25
N ASP A 48 27.73 -30.17 8.93
CA ASP A 48 29.03 -29.93 8.30
C ASP A 48 29.56 -31.17 7.57
N LYS A 49 29.27 -32.35 8.11
CA LYS A 49 29.58 -33.63 7.46
C LYS A 49 28.41 -34.18 6.65
N GLY A 50 27.22 -33.59 6.72
CA GLY A 50 26.02 -34.16 6.12
C GLY A 50 25.67 -35.56 6.65
N ASP A 51 26.12 -35.89 7.86
CA ASP A 51 25.87 -37.17 8.51
C ASP A 51 24.61 -37.06 9.37
N ILE A 52 23.75 -38.08 9.30
CA ILE A 52 22.50 -38.16 10.06
C ILE A 52 22.41 -39.54 10.67
N GLU A 53 22.30 -39.59 11.99
CA GLU A 53 22.09 -40.82 12.76
C GLU A 53 20.72 -40.75 13.42
N ILE A 54 19.97 -41.85 13.34
CA ILE A 54 18.67 -41.99 13.98
C ILE A 54 18.79 -43.17 14.93
N TRP A 55 18.63 -42.90 16.22
CA TRP A 55 18.65 -43.90 17.27
C TRP A 55 17.24 -44.10 17.78
N ARG A 56 16.84 -45.35 17.95
CA ARG A 56 15.53 -45.71 18.50
C ARG A 56 15.74 -46.38 19.84
N ASN A 57 15.18 -45.78 20.87
CA ASN A 57 15.28 -46.28 22.24
C ASN A 57 14.04 -47.12 22.55
N ARG A 58 14.23 -48.31 23.11
CA ARG A 58 13.14 -49.21 23.48
C ARG A 58 13.35 -49.74 24.88
N ILE A 59 12.27 -49.80 25.65
CA ILE A 59 12.27 -50.40 26.99
C ILE A 59 12.25 -51.92 26.86
N ILE A 60 13.13 -52.58 27.60
CA ILE A 60 13.21 -54.04 27.62
C ILE A 60 12.10 -54.58 28.53
N VAL A 61 11.26 -55.44 27.98
CA VAL A 61 10.16 -56.11 28.70
C VAL A 61 10.34 -57.62 28.66
N ASP A 62 9.66 -58.31 29.58
CA ASP A 62 9.63 -59.77 29.58
C ASP A 62 9.12 -60.34 28.24
N ASP A 63 9.65 -61.50 27.86
CA ASP A 63 9.20 -62.21 26.67
C ASP A 63 7.69 -62.48 26.73
N GLY A 64 6.94 -61.94 25.75
CA GLY A 64 5.49 -62.07 25.65
C GLY A 64 4.67 -60.96 26.31
N MET A 65 5.30 -59.99 26.97
CA MET A 65 4.66 -58.81 27.58
C MET A 65 4.76 -57.53 26.73
N VAL A 66 5.15 -57.65 25.45
CA VAL A 66 5.25 -56.51 24.53
C VAL A 66 3.85 -56.01 24.16
N GLU A 67 3.49 -54.82 24.63
CA GLU A 67 2.25 -54.11 24.29
C GLU A 67 2.45 -53.16 23.12
N ASN A 68 3.59 -52.46 23.10
CA ASN A 68 3.93 -51.51 22.05
C ASN A 68 5.25 -51.90 21.37
N PRO A 69 5.20 -52.62 20.24
CA PRO A 69 6.40 -52.98 19.48
C PRO A 69 7.21 -51.77 18.99
N ASN A 70 6.63 -50.56 19.02
CA ASN A 70 7.37 -49.35 18.73
C ASN A 70 8.29 -48.91 19.89
N ALA A 71 7.82 -49.03 21.13
CA ALA A 71 8.49 -48.53 22.33
C ALA A 71 9.18 -49.64 23.15
N GLU A 72 8.87 -50.91 22.87
CA GLU A 72 9.29 -52.04 23.69
C GLU A 72 10.01 -53.11 22.86
N ILE A 73 10.87 -53.88 23.52
CA ILE A 73 11.60 -55.02 22.96
C ILE A 73 11.56 -56.19 23.97
N PRO A 74 11.36 -57.44 23.53
CA PRO A 74 11.46 -58.58 24.42
C PRO A 74 12.91 -58.84 24.83
N LEU A 75 13.14 -59.26 26.07
CA LEU A 75 14.47 -59.56 26.63
C LEU A 75 15.28 -60.49 25.73
N SER A 76 14.66 -61.52 25.15
CA SER A 76 15.33 -62.47 24.24
C SER A 76 15.89 -61.83 22.96
N GLU A 77 15.32 -60.74 22.46
CA GLU A 77 15.85 -59.99 21.32
C GLU A 77 16.91 -58.97 21.77
N ALA A 78 16.69 -58.31 22.92
CA ALA A 78 17.66 -57.37 23.48
C ALA A 78 19.00 -58.07 23.79
N LEU A 79 18.95 -59.27 24.37
CA LEU A 79 20.14 -60.08 24.69
C LEU A 79 20.98 -60.49 23.46
N LYS A 80 20.44 -60.39 22.24
CA LYS A 80 21.20 -60.63 21.00
C LYS A 80 22.08 -59.44 20.62
N ILE A 81 21.76 -58.25 21.13
CA ILE A 81 22.49 -57.01 20.90
C ILE A 81 23.63 -56.93 21.93
N GLU A 82 23.29 -57.06 23.21
CA GLU A 82 24.23 -57.08 24.33
C GLU A 82 23.78 -58.08 25.39
N SER A 83 24.72 -58.89 25.90
CA SER A 83 24.40 -60.07 26.71
C SER A 83 24.05 -59.79 28.17
N ASP A 84 24.23 -58.55 28.63
CA ASP A 84 24.07 -58.11 30.01
C ASP A 84 22.81 -57.27 30.25
N PHE A 85 21.96 -57.10 29.24
CA PHE A 85 20.70 -56.37 29.38
C PHE A 85 19.71 -57.01 30.36
N GLU A 86 19.04 -56.18 31.16
CA GLU A 86 17.99 -56.58 32.11
C GLU A 86 16.61 -55.98 31.76
N VAL A 87 15.54 -56.60 32.28
CA VAL A 87 14.17 -56.08 32.11
C VAL A 87 14.04 -54.73 32.82
N GLY A 88 13.46 -53.75 32.13
CA GLY A 88 13.31 -52.37 32.59
C GLY A 88 14.42 -51.43 32.14
N GLU A 89 15.51 -51.94 31.54
CA GLU A 89 16.53 -51.10 30.90
C GLU A 89 16.10 -50.62 29.50
N GLU A 90 16.85 -49.68 28.93
CA GLU A 90 16.63 -49.17 27.58
C GLU A 90 17.71 -49.70 26.63
N VAL A 91 17.29 -50.21 25.47
CA VAL A 91 18.19 -50.52 24.36
C VAL A 91 18.07 -49.44 23.28
N SER A 92 19.22 -48.95 22.81
CA SER A 92 19.30 -48.02 21.68
C SER A 92 19.73 -48.76 20.42
N GLU A 93 18.91 -48.67 19.37
CA GLU A 93 19.20 -49.30 18.08
C GLU A 93 19.27 -48.27 16.95
N GLU A 94 20.30 -48.40 16.11
CA GLU A 94 20.46 -47.55 14.93
C GLU A 94 19.38 -47.88 13.88
N VAL A 95 18.62 -46.87 13.48
CA VAL A 95 17.63 -46.95 12.40
C VAL A 95 18.21 -46.34 11.14
N LYS A 96 18.57 -47.19 10.19
CA LYS A 96 19.13 -46.73 8.92
C LYS A 96 18.05 -46.12 8.03
N ILE A 97 18.34 -44.98 7.40
CA ILE A 97 17.42 -44.29 6.48
C ILE A 97 16.91 -45.23 5.37
N SER A 98 17.75 -46.16 4.89
CA SER A 98 17.37 -47.17 3.90
C SER A 98 16.22 -48.09 4.37
N GLN A 99 16.10 -48.33 5.68
CA GLN A 99 15.04 -49.14 6.27
C GLN A 99 13.69 -48.42 6.24
N LEU A 100 13.64 -47.08 6.09
CA LEU A 100 12.38 -46.33 5.97
C LEU A 100 11.59 -46.72 4.71
N GLY A 101 12.28 -47.27 3.71
CA GLY A 101 11.70 -47.72 2.45
C GLY A 101 11.53 -46.61 1.42
N ARG A 102 11.56 -46.99 0.15
CA ARG A 102 11.62 -46.05 -1.00
C ARG A 102 10.51 -44.99 -0.98
N ARG A 103 9.28 -45.38 -0.63
CA ARG A 103 8.12 -44.46 -0.58
C ARG A 103 8.28 -43.39 0.51
N ALA A 104 8.77 -43.77 1.69
CA ALA A 104 9.01 -42.84 2.78
C ALA A 104 10.14 -41.86 2.43
N ILE A 105 11.21 -42.35 1.81
CA ILE A 105 12.34 -41.52 1.36
C ILE A 105 11.88 -40.47 0.33
N LEU A 106 11.05 -40.84 -0.64
CA LEU A 106 10.50 -39.89 -1.62
C LEU A 106 9.62 -38.83 -0.95
N ALA A 107 8.78 -39.22 0.00
CA ALA A 107 7.95 -38.30 0.77
C ALA A 107 8.80 -37.35 1.64
N LEU A 108 9.86 -37.87 2.26
CA LEU A 108 10.82 -37.11 3.06
C LEU A 108 11.51 -36.05 2.21
N ARG A 109 12.02 -36.41 1.03
CA ARG A 109 12.61 -35.46 0.09
C ARG A 109 11.63 -34.35 -0.30
N GLN A 110 10.37 -34.71 -0.59
CA GLN A 110 9.36 -33.71 -0.94
C GLN A 110 9.04 -32.78 0.23
N ASN A 111 8.94 -33.32 1.45
CA ASN A 111 8.70 -32.54 2.66
C ASN A 111 9.87 -31.59 2.96
N LEU A 112 11.11 -32.06 2.80
CA LEU A 112 12.31 -31.23 2.95
C LEU A 112 12.30 -30.04 1.99
N ILE A 113 12.04 -30.28 0.70
CA ILE A 113 11.94 -29.22 -0.30
C ILE A 113 10.84 -28.22 0.09
N SER A 114 9.68 -28.69 0.52
CA SER A 114 8.57 -27.84 0.96
C SER A 114 8.93 -26.99 2.19
N LYS A 115 9.61 -27.57 3.18
CA LYS A 115 10.04 -26.87 4.40
C LYS A 115 11.12 -25.83 4.13
N VAL A 116 12.04 -26.12 3.22
CA VAL A 116 13.03 -25.13 2.77
C VAL A 116 12.34 -23.96 2.06
N HIS A 117 11.39 -24.23 1.16
CA HIS A 117 10.61 -23.15 0.54
C HIS A 117 9.81 -22.34 1.57
N GLU A 118 9.25 -22.97 2.59
CA GLU A 118 8.55 -22.29 3.68
C GLU A 118 9.50 -21.38 4.48
N TYR A 119 10.72 -21.83 4.74
CA TYR A 119 11.76 -21.04 5.37
C TYR A 119 12.17 -19.82 4.52
N ASP A 120 12.46 -20.03 3.23
CA ASP A 120 12.78 -18.95 2.27
C ASP A 120 11.64 -17.92 2.25
N ASN A 121 10.40 -18.38 2.10
CA ASN A 121 9.21 -17.55 2.05
C ASN A 121 8.99 -16.74 3.34
N ASN A 122 9.23 -17.34 4.50
CA ASN A 122 9.16 -16.65 5.79
C ASN A 122 10.25 -15.58 5.94
N THR A 123 11.43 -15.85 5.41
CA THR A 123 12.55 -14.89 5.42
C THR A 123 12.21 -13.67 4.56
N VAL A 124 11.75 -13.90 3.32
CA VAL A 124 11.28 -12.84 2.42
C VAL A 124 10.12 -12.05 3.04
N TYR A 125 9.14 -12.75 3.64
CA TYR A 125 8.02 -12.10 4.33
C TYR A 125 8.49 -11.15 5.43
N LYS A 126 9.38 -11.61 6.32
CA LYS A 126 9.90 -10.78 7.42
C LYS A 126 10.65 -9.55 6.88
N LYS A 127 11.53 -9.75 5.90
CA LYS A 127 12.28 -8.68 5.24
C LYS A 127 11.35 -7.60 4.69
N PHE A 128 10.36 -7.97 3.88
CA PHE A 128 9.47 -6.98 3.27
C PHE A 128 8.48 -6.36 4.26
N LYS A 129 8.13 -7.08 5.34
CA LYS A 129 7.27 -6.53 6.39
C LYS A 129 7.89 -5.34 7.09
N GLU A 130 9.21 -5.33 7.26
CA GLU A 130 9.95 -4.19 7.81
C GLU A 130 10.02 -3.00 6.83
N LEU A 131 9.84 -3.26 5.54
CA LEU A 131 9.87 -2.25 4.47
C LEU A 131 8.51 -1.62 4.18
N ILE A 132 7.44 -2.00 4.89
CA ILE A 132 6.11 -1.41 4.70
C ILE A 132 6.17 0.11 4.92
N GLY A 133 5.62 0.88 3.98
CA GLY A 133 5.63 2.33 3.96
C GLY A 133 6.94 2.96 3.46
N THR A 134 7.97 2.18 3.11
CA THR A 134 9.24 2.67 2.57
C THR A 134 9.24 2.63 1.04
N ILE A 135 10.00 3.55 0.41
CA ILE A 135 10.18 3.52 -1.05
C ILE A 135 11.01 2.31 -1.43
N TYR A 136 10.48 1.55 -2.39
CA TYR A 136 11.13 0.40 -2.98
C TYR A 136 11.17 0.55 -4.50
N THR A 137 12.28 0.12 -5.10
CA THR A 137 12.51 0.18 -6.56
C THR A 137 12.71 -1.22 -7.08
N ALA A 138 12.04 -1.56 -8.19
CA ALA A 138 12.17 -2.87 -8.82
C ALA A 138 12.00 -2.78 -10.34
N GLU A 139 12.53 -3.75 -11.08
CA GLU A 139 12.44 -3.83 -12.53
C GLU A 139 11.09 -4.43 -12.96
N ILE A 140 10.47 -3.86 -13.99
CA ILE A 140 9.26 -4.38 -14.60
C ILE A 140 9.59 -5.64 -15.40
N HIS A 141 9.25 -6.79 -14.83
CA HIS A 141 9.51 -8.08 -15.46
C HIS A 141 8.47 -8.42 -16.54
N HIS A 142 7.18 -8.37 -16.19
CA HIS A 142 6.08 -8.54 -17.16
C HIS A 142 4.75 -7.99 -16.63
N ILE A 143 3.77 -7.85 -17.53
CA ILE A 143 2.42 -7.39 -17.20
C ILE A 143 1.47 -8.55 -17.40
N LYS A 144 0.72 -8.91 -16.34
CA LYS A 144 -0.28 -9.99 -16.37
C LYS A 144 -1.67 -9.40 -16.17
N GLY A 145 -2.42 -9.28 -17.26
CA GLY A 145 -3.72 -8.60 -17.25
C GLY A 145 -3.55 -7.13 -16.88
N LYS A 146 -4.13 -6.69 -15.75
CA LYS A 146 -3.99 -5.32 -15.24
C LYS A 146 -2.96 -5.17 -14.10
N THR A 147 -2.28 -6.25 -13.72
CA THR A 147 -1.26 -6.24 -12.66
C THR A 147 0.13 -6.23 -13.29
N VAL A 148 0.97 -5.29 -12.85
CA VAL A 148 2.38 -5.25 -13.23
C VAL A 148 3.15 -6.11 -12.23
N ILE A 149 4.01 -6.99 -12.74
CA ILE A 149 4.87 -7.85 -11.92
C ILE A 149 6.29 -7.32 -12.04
N LEU A 150 6.83 -6.96 -10.88
CA LEU A 150 8.16 -6.43 -10.72
C LEU A 150 9.09 -7.51 -10.13
N LEU A 151 10.38 -7.44 -10.44
CA LEU A 151 11.43 -8.24 -9.83
C LEU A 151 12.48 -7.32 -9.23
N ASP A 152 12.89 -7.61 -8.00
CA ASP A 152 14.07 -7.00 -7.41
C ASP A 152 15.36 -7.73 -7.82
N ASP A 153 16.51 -7.23 -7.36
CA ASP A 153 17.82 -7.79 -7.66
C ASP A 153 18.04 -9.19 -7.06
N GLU A 154 17.25 -9.57 -6.04
CA GLU A 154 17.27 -10.88 -5.40
C GLU A 154 16.29 -11.88 -6.05
N GLY A 155 15.50 -11.44 -7.04
CA GLY A 155 14.50 -12.25 -7.74
C GLY A 155 13.17 -12.38 -7.01
N ASN A 156 12.87 -11.54 -6.02
CA ASN A 156 11.58 -11.49 -5.35
C ASN A 156 10.53 -10.85 -6.26
N GLU A 157 9.38 -11.51 -6.40
CA GLU A 157 8.24 -10.97 -7.17
C GLU A 157 7.44 -9.97 -6.34
N ILE A 158 7.29 -8.75 -6.86
CA ILE A 158 6.50 -7.68 -6.25
C ILE A 158 5.35 -7.34 -7.19
N LEU A 159 4.14 -7.26 -6.64
CA LEU A 159 2.93 -7.01 -7.39
C LEU A 159 2.56 -5.52 -7.32
N LEU A 160 2.25 -4.93 -8.47
CA LEU A 160 1.67 -3.60 -8.56
C LEU A 160 0.27 -3.71 -9.22
N PRO A 161 -0.79 -3.93 -8.42
CA PRO A 161 -2.17 -4.00 -8.88
C PRO A 161 -2.68 -2.70 -9.53
N ARG A 162 -3.74 -2.79 -10.34
CA ARG A 162 -4.24 -1.62 -11.10
C ARG A 162 -4.74 -0.47 -10.22
N ASP A 163 -5.39 -0.78 -9.11
CA ASP A 163 -5.88 0.18 -8.11
C ASP A 163 -4.74 0.84 -7.31
N LYS A 164 -3.55 0.27 -7.38
CA LYS A 164 -2.32 0.78 -6.75
C LYS A 164 -1.37 1.46 -7.75
N GLN A 165 -1.73 1.51 -9.02
CA GLN A 165 -1.04 2.27 -10.07
C GLN A 165 -1.63 3.67 -10.21
N ILE A 166 -0.79 4.65 -10.52
CA ILE A 166 -1.31 5.98 -10.90
C ILE A 166 -2.02 5.81 -12.25
N PRO A 167 -3.21 6.40 -12.46
CA PRO A 167 -3.97 6.22 -13.70
C PRO A 167 -3.19 6.55 -14.97
N SER A 168 -2.30 7.54 -14.91
CA SER A 168 -1.44 8.01 -15.99
C SER A 168 -0.13 7.21 -16.17
N ASP A 169 0.16 6.24 -15.28
CA ASP A 169 1.37 5.42 -15.41
C ASP A 169 1.35 4.59 -16.70
N PHE A 170 2.50 4.55 -17.36
CA PHE A 170 2.75 3.67 -18.49
C PHE A 170 3.99 2.83 -18.22
N PHE A 171 3.81 1.51 -18.09
CA PHE A 171 4.87 0.59 -17.73
C PHE A 171 5.37 -0.18 -18.95
N LYS A 172 6.69 -0.28 -19.12
CA LYS A 172 7.32 -1.15 -20.11
C LYS A 172 8.23 -2.16 -19.45
N LYS A 173 8.29 -3.36 -20.04
CA LYS A 173 9.20 -4.41 -19.61
C LYS A 173 10.66 -3.93 -19.71
N GLY A 174 11.44 -4.20 -18.66
CA GLY A 174 12.85 -3.81 -18.55
C GLY A 174 13.10 -2.40 -18.00
N GLU A 175 12.05 -1.58 -17.83
CA GLU A 175 12.16 -0.30 -17.13
C GLU A 175 12.02 -0.54 -15.62
N THR A 176 12.59 0.33 -14.79
CA THR A 176 12.39 0.29 -13.34
C THR A 176 11.24 1.20 -12.94
N THR A 177 10.57 0.85 -11.84
CA THR A 177 9.58 1.73 -11.23
C THR A 177 9.77 1.79 -9.72
N LYS A 178 9.36 2.90 -9.14
CA LYS A 178 9.38 3.16 -7.70
C LYS A 178 7.96 3.21 -7.15
N GLY A 179 7.81 2.83 -5.89
CA GLY A 179 6.58 2.99 -5.14
C GLY A 179 6.86 2.69 -3.68
N ILE A 180 5.82 2.63 -2.84
CA ILE A 180 5.97 2.12 -1.48
C ILE A 180 5.54 0.67 -1.38
N ILE A 181 6.16 -0.09 -0.48
CA ILE A 181 5.59 -1.38 -0.07
C ILE A 181 4.35 -1.07 0.77
N GLU A 182 3.17 -1.36 0.25
CA GLU A 182 1.90 -1.08 0.91
C GLU A 182 1.53 -2.19 1.89
N SER A 183 1.65 -3.44 1.44
CA SER A 183 1.32 -4.59 2.28
C SER A 183 2.14 -5.82 1.88
N VAL A 184 2.29 -6.72 2.84
CA VAL A 184 2.99 -7.99 2.69
C VAL A 184 2.18 -9.04 3.43
N ASP A 185 1.57 -9.94 2.68
CA ASP A 185 0.65 -10.96 3.18
C ASP A 185 1.04 -12.34 2.66
N PHE A 186 0.54 -13.40 3.28
CA PHE A 186 0.68 -14.76 2.73
C PHE A 186 -0.49 -15.10 1.82
N LYS A 187 -0.18 -15.56 0.60
CA LYS A 187 -1.15 -16.19 -0.30
C LYS A 187 -0.84 -17.67 -0.40
N GLY A 188 -1.51 -18.47 0.42
CA GLY A 188 -1.08 -19.84 0.69
C GLY A 188 0.24 -19.81 1.45
N ASN A 189 1.27 -20.45 0.91
CA ASN A 189 2.59 -20.50 1.56
C ASN A 189 3.60 -19.50 0.96
N LYS A 190 3.21 -18.69 -0.02
CA LYS A 190 4.10 -17.70 -0.66
C LYS A 190 3.80 -16.28 -0.18
N PRO A 191 4.81 -15.45 0.12
CA PRO A 191 4.60 -14.05 0.40
C PRO A 191 4.07 -13.35 -0.87
N SER A 192 3.13 -12.44 -0.65
CA SER A 192 2.52 -11.58 -1.65
C SER A 192 2.85 -10.15 -1.25
N ILE A 193 3.81 -9.56 -1.96
CA ILE A 193 4.30 -8.21 -1.70
C ILE A 193 3.54 -7.26 -2.64
N ILE A 194 2.85 -6.27 -2.09
CA ILE A 194 2.09 -5.28 -2.88
C ILE A 194 2.82 -3.94 -2.83
N LEU A 195 3.21 -3.45 -4.00
CA LEU A 195 3.70 -2.09 -4.21
C LEU A 195 2.52 -1.15 -4.51
N SER A 196 2.61 0.09 -4.04
CA SER A 196 1.65 1.15 -4.30
C SER A 196 2.32 2.45 -4.71
N ARG A 197 1.82 3.03 -5.80
CA ARG A 197 2.16 4.38 -6.28
C ARG A 197 1.04 5.38 -5.99
N THR A 198 -0.13 4.93 -5.53
CA THR A 198 -1.29 5.78 -5.22
C THR A 198 -1.34 6.25 -3.77
N SER A 199 -0.56 5.63 -2.88
CA SER A 199 -0.54 5.99 -1.46
C SER A 199 -0.05 7.43 -1.23
N PRO A 200 -0.66 8.21 -0.30
CA PRO A 200 -0.13 9.49 0.16
C PRO A 200 1.28 9.36 0.77
N VAL A 201 1.57 8.24 1.43
CA VAL A 201 2.90 7.96 2.02
C VAL A 201 3.98 7.94 0.94
N PHE A 202 3.66 7.55 -0.29
CA PHE A 202 4.63 7.60 -1.38
C PHE A 202 5.09 9.05 -1.65
N LEU A 203 4.16 10.00 -1.64
CA LEU A 203 4.48 11.42 -1.81
C LEU A 203 5.33 11.94 -0.64
N GLU A 204 5.01 11.55 0.60
CA GLU A 204 5.79 11.91 1.79
C GLU A 204 7.25 11.44 1.67
N ARG A 205 7.45 10.17 1.33
CA ARG A 205 8.80 9.60 1.18
C ARG A 205 9.57 10.20 0.01
N LEU A 206 8.90 10.61 -1.07
CA LEU A 206 9.54 11.33 -2.16
C LEU A 206 10.02 12.72 -1.73
N PHE A 207 9.22 13.41 -0.91
CA PHE A 207 9.63 14.68 -0.30
C PHE A 207 10.83 14.49 0.63
N GLU A 208 10.82 13.48 1.49
CA GLU A 208 11.96 13.13 2.35
C GLU A 208 13.25 12.85 1.55
N GLN A 209 13.14 12.14 0.41
CA GLN A 209 14.32 11.83 -0.43
C GLN A 209 14.88 13.05 -1.18
N GLU A 210 14.01 13.96 -1.65
CA GLU A 210 14.40 15.09 -2.50
C GLU A 210 14.78 16.35 -1.69
N ILE A 211 14.25 16.52 -0.47
CA ILE A 211 14.37 17.74 0.34
C ILE A 211 15.15 17.43 1.63
N PRO A 212 16.45 17.80 1.72
CA PRO A 212 17.29 17.52 2.88
C PRO A 212 16.73 18.07 4.20
N GLU A 213 16.09 19.24 4.15
CA GLU A 213 15.50 19.88 5.33
C GLU A 213 14.37 19.05 5.96
N ILE A 214 13.67 18.22 5.17
CA ILE A 214 12.68 17.26 5.68
C ILE A 214 13.40 16.02 6.23
N ALA A 215 14.42 15.50 5.54
CA ALA A 215 15.20 14.35 6.00
C ALA A 215 15.91 14.60 7.34
N ASP A 216 16.42 15.82 7.54
CA ASP A 216 17.09 16.26 8.77
C ASP A 216 16.09 16.63 9.89
N GLY A 217 14.78 16.61 9.61
CA GLY A 217 13.73 16.94 10.56
C GLY A 217 13.59 18.43 10.89
N LEU A 218 14.19 19.32 10.08
CA LEU A 218 14.03 20.78 10.22
C LEU A 218 12.64 21.25 9.74
N ILE A 219 12.12 20.57 8.72
CA ILE A 219 10.76 20.74 8.22
C ILE A 219 10.02 19.43 8.44
N THR A 220 8.78 19.55 8.92
CA THR A 220 7.90 18.40 9.16
C THR A 220 6.74 18.43 8.17
N ILE A 221 6.44 17.27 7.58
CA ILE A 221 5.22 17.09 6.80
C ILE A 221 4.11 16.81 7.80
N GLN A 222 3.16 17.73 7.93
CA GLN A 222 2.07 17.62 8.89
C GLN A 222 0.93 16.77 8.34
N LYS A 223 0.55 17.00 7.08
CA LYS A 223 -0.56 16.31 6.42
C LYS A 223 -0.38 16.24 4.91
N VAL A 224 -0.92 15.18 4.31
CA VAL A 224 -0.96 15.00 2.86
C VAL A 224 -2.37 14.60 2.43
N ALA A 225 -2.89 15.29 1.42
CA ALA A 225 -4.12 14.94 0.71
C ALA A 225 -3.78 14.75 -0.77
N ARG A 226 -4.26 13.65 -1.37
CA ARG A 226 -3.82 13.25 -2.70
C ARG A 226 -4.95 12.63 -3.52
N ILE A 227 -5.09 13.08 -4.76
CA ILE A 227 -5.86 12.45 -5.83
C ILE A 227 -4.83 11.97 -6.86
N PRO A 228 -4.44 10.67 -6.84
CA PRO A 228 -3.30 10.17 -7.59
C PRO A 228 -3.39 10.45 -9.09
N GLY A 229 -2.33 11.05 -9.64
CA GLY A 229 -2.23 11.37 -11.07
C GLY A 229 -2.95 12.65 -11.50
N GLU A 230 -3.62 13.34 -10.57
CA GLU A 230 -4.30 14.61 -10.85
C GLU A 230 -3.71 15.75 -10.02
N LYS A 231 -3.91 15.70 -8.70
CA LYS A 231 -3.53 16.78 -7.80
C LYS A 231 -3.30 16.29 -6.36
N ALA A 232 -2.32 16.90 -5.69
CA ALA A 232 -2.07 16.73 -4.26
C ALA A 232 -1.90 18.08 -3.56
N LYS A 233 -2.20 18.09 -2.27
CA LYS A 233 -1.87 19.16 -1.34
C LYS A 233 -1.06 18.58 -0.18
N ILE A 234 0.03 19.25 0.16
CA ILE A 234 0.91 18.88 1.27
C ILE A 234 1.08 20.06 2.21
N ALA A 235 0.82 19.85 3.49
CA ALA A 235 0.98 20.84 4.54
C ALA A 235 2.30 20.60 5.27
N VAL A 236 3.19 21.59 5.25
CA VAL A 236 4.52 21.54 5.88
C VAL A 236 4.64 22.58 6.97
N ASP A 237 5.43 22.28 8.00
CA ASP A 237 5.69 23.19 9.12
C ASP A 237 7.16 23.14 9.55
N THR A 238 7.62 24.18 10.24
CA THR A 238 8.94 24.22 10.85
C THR A 238 8.89 24.97 12.17
N TYR A 239 9.75 24.57 13.11
CA TYR A 239 9.94 25.28 14.38
C TYR A 239 11.02 26.37 14.29
N ASP A 240 11.76 26.45 13.18
CA ASP A 240 12.81 27.47 12.99
C ASP A 240 12.26 28.62 12.11
N ASP A 241 12.02 29.77 12.73
CA ASP A 241 11.51 30.97 12.06
C ASP A 241 12.41 31.49 10.93
N ARG A 242 13.67 31.03 10.86
CA ARG A 242 14.61 31.40 9.80
C ARG A 242 14.43 30.56 8.53
N ILE A 243 13.65 29.48 8.60
CA ILE A 243 13.40 28.57 7.51
C ILE A 243 12.00 28.86 6.94
N ASP A 244 11.92 29.11 5.63
CA ASP A 244 10.64 29.08 4.93
C ASP A 244 10.36 27.65 4.45
N PRO A 245 9.42 26.92 5.08
CA PRO A 245 9.20 25.52 4.77
C PRO A 245 8.60 25.33 3.37
N VAL A 246 7.82 26.30 2.87
CA VAL A 246 7.24 26.23 1.52
C VAL A 246 8.34 26.49 0.48
N GLY A 247 9.11 27.56 0.66
CA GLY A 247 10.23 27.91 -0.21
C GLY A 247 11.29 26.81 -0.31
N ALA A 248 11.64 26.17 0.81
CA ALA A 248 12.59 25.06 0.86
C ALA A 248 12.09 23.83 0.09
N CYS A 249 10.80 23.49 0.23
CA CYS A 249 10.20 22.39 -0.52
C CYS A 249 10.17 22.67 -2.03
N VAL A 250 9.77 23.88 -2.44
CA VAL A 250 9.64 24.28 -3.85
C VAL A 250 11.02 24.38 -4.52
N GLY A 251 11.99 24.97 -3.82
CA GLY A 251 13.30 25.29 -4.37
C GLY A 251 13.25 26.39 -5.44
N VAL A 252 14.41 26.76 -5.97
CA VAL A 252 14.53 27.82 -6.98
C VAL A 252 13.73 27.42 -8.23
N ASN A 253 12.74 28.25 -8.61
CA ASN A 253 11.85 28.00 -9.76
C ASN A 253 11.19 26.60 -9.73
N GLY A 254 10.83 26.09 -8.55
CA GLY A 254 10.15 24.80 -8.42
C GLY A 254 11.02 23.59 -8.79
N ALA A 255 12.36 23.72 -8.79
CA ALA A 255 13.24 22.66 -9.28
C ALA A 255 13.10 21.34 -8.51
N ARG A 256 13.00 21.39 -7.18
CA ARG A 256 12.87 20.20 -6.32
C ARG A 256 11.52 19.51 -6.54
N ILE A 257 10.42 20.25 -6.44
CA ILE A 257 9.06 19.72 -6.67
C ILE A 257 8.92 19.13 -8.07
N ARG A 258 9.51 19.72 -9.11
CA ARG A 258 9.41 19.20 -10.49
C ARG A 258 9.96 17.79 -10.64
N SER A 259 10.95 17.40 -9.83
CA SER A 259 11.45 16.01 -9.79
C SER A 259 10.36 15.04 -9.34
N ILE A 260 9.71 15.38 -8.23
CA ILE A 260 8.62 14.61 -7.62
C ILE A 260 7.38 14.58 -8.53
N VAL A 261 6.99 15.72 -9.11
CA VAL A 261 5.86 15.82 -10.04
C VAL A 261 6.05 14.88 -11.24
N ARG A 262 7.27 14.80 -11.79
CA ARG A 262 7.55 13.86 -12.90
C ARG A 262 7.44 12.40 -12.46
N GLU A 263 7.96 12.06 -11.27
CA GLU A 263 7.86 10.71 -10.72
C GLU A 263 6.40 10.27 -10.52
N LEU A 264 5.52 11.21 -10.18
CA LEU A 264 4.08 10.97 -9.99
C LEU A 264 3.23 11.13 -11.26
N GLY A 265 3.85 11.15 -12.44
CA GLY A 265 3.12 11.19 -13.71
C GLY A 265 2.50 12.55 -14.03
N ASN A 266 3.20 13.64 -13.69
CA ASN A 266 2.77 15.04 -13.84
C ASN A 266 1.56 15.42 -12.96
N GLU A 267 1.47 14.83 -11.78
CA GLU A 267 0.51 15.22 -10.75
C GLU A 267 0.81 16.66 -10.26
N ASN A 268 -0.21 17.52 -10.18
CA ASN A 268 -0.02 18.90 -9.68
C ASN A 268 0.09 18.91 -8.16
N ILE A 269 1.19 19.42 -7.60
CA ILE A 269 1.44 19.42 -6.14
C ILE A 269 1.42 20.84 -5.61
N ASP A 270 0.47 21.14 -4.71
CA ASP A 270 0.44 22.38 -3.95
C ASP A 270 1.10 22.17 -2.58
N VAL A 271 2.17 22.91 -2.29
CA VAL A 271 2.80 22.94 -0.96
C VAL A 271 2.28 24.16 -0.21
N ILE A 272 1.72 23.95 0.99
CA ILE A 272 1.19 25.01 1.84
C ILE A 272 1.82 24.95 3.23
N SER A 273 1.90 26.11 3.90
CA SER A 273 2.30 26.13 5.31
C SER A 273 1.16 25.67 6.19
N TYR A 274 1.45 24.74 7.10
CA TYR A 274 0.52 24.33 8.14
C TYR A 274 0.20 25.50 9.08
N SER A 275 -0.91 25.38 9.79
CA SER A 275 -1.31 26.32 10.84
C SER A 275 -2.17 25.59 11.86
N SER A 276 -1.90 25.80 13.14
CA SER A 276 -2.76 25.33 14.23
C SER A 276 -4.09 26.10 14.31
N ASN A 277 -4.12 27.35 13.84
CA ASN A 277 -5.37 28.08 13.64
C ASN A 277 -6.12 27.50 12.44
N ILE A 278 -7.28 26.89 12.70
CA ILE A 278 -8.05 26.16 11.70
C ILE A 278 -8.60 27.07 10.59
N ASN A 279 -9.06 28.28 10.90
CA ASN A 279 -9.55 29.23 9.91
C ASN A 279 -8.44 29.58 8.91
N LEU A 280 -7.23 29.87 9.44
CA LEU A 280 -6.07 30.14 8.61
C LEU A 280 -5.65 28.90 7.81
N PHE A 281 -5.72 27.72 8.39
CA PHE A 281 -5.33 26.48 7.70
C PHE A 281 -6.29 26.13 6.56
N ILE A 282 -7.60 26.25 6.76
CA ILE A 282 -8.63 26.09 5.72
C ILE A 282 -8.41 27.11 4.61
N SER A 283 -8.14 28.37 4.96
CA SER A 283 -7.84 29.42 3.98
C SER A 283 -6.64 29.08 3.11
N LYS A 284 -5.53 28.63 3.72
CA LYS A 284 -4.35 28.18 2.98
C LYS A 284 -4.63 26.94 2.13
N ALA A 285 -5.44 26.01 2.61
CA ALA A 285 -5.79 24.78 1.90
C ALA A 285 -6.60 25.05 0.62
N LEU A 286 -7.45 26.08 0.61
CA LEU A 286 -8.26 26.46 -0.55
C LEU A 286 -7.55 27.37 -1.54
N ALA A 287 -6.33 27.83 -1.23
CA ALA A 287 -5.50 28.55 -2.18
C ALA A 287 -5.46 27.81 -3.54
N PRO A 288 -5.66 28.53 -4.66
CA PRO A 288 -5.52 29.98 -4.83
C PRO A 288 -6.77 30.84 -4.59
N ALA A 289 -7.91 30.26 -4.18
CA ALA A 289 -9.15 31.02 -3.99
C ALA A 289 -9.05 32.01 -2.83
N LYS A 290 -9.53 33.24 -3.02
CA LYS A 290 -9.58 34.26 -1.98
C LYS A 290 -10.89 34.17 -1.23
N ILE A 291 -10.79 34.04 0.09
CA ILE A 291 -11.95 33.84 0.96
C ILE A 291 -12.38 35.15 1.59
N THR A 292 -13.69 35.43 1.62
CA THR A 292 -14.23 36.61 2.30
C THR A 292 -14.48 36.32 3.78
N SER A 293 -15.16 35.23 4.12
CA SER A 293 -15.34 34.80 5.51
C SER A 293 -15.37 33.28 5.68
N ILE A 294 -15.04 32.82 6.88
CA ILE A 294 -15.05 31.40 7.27
C ILE A 294 -15.79 31.29 8.61
N THR A 295 -16.80 30.43 8.66
CA THR A 295 -17.48 30.04 9.89
C THR A 295 -17.22 28.57 10.15
N VAL A 296 -16.53 28.26 11.25
CA VAL A 296 -16.15 26.88 11.59
C VAL A 296 -16.96 26.38 12.77
N ASN A 297 -17.55 25.19 12.61
CA ASN A 297 -18.09 24.40 13.70
C ASN A 297 -17.11 23.28 14.07
N GLU A 298 -16.48 23.41 15.24
CA GLU A 298 -15.47 22.45 15.69
C GLU A 298 -16.07 21.11 16.14
N GLU A 299 -17.32 21.08 16.60
CA GLU A 299 -18.00 19.86 17.06
C GLU A 299 -18.36 18.96 15.89
N THR A 300 -18.93 19.53 14.82
CA THR A 300 -19.35 18.78 13.62
C THR A 300 -18.24 18.65 12.58
N LYS A 301 -17.10 19.33 12.78
CA LYS A 301 -16.00 19.44 11.79
C LYS A 301 -16.49 19.97 10.44
N ARG A 302 -17.36 20.97 10.47
CA ARG A 302 -17.87 21.67 9.28
C ARG A 302 -17.34 23.09 9.19
N ALA A 303 -17.07 23.54 7.98
CA ALA A 303 -16.62 24.90 7.70
C ALA A 303 -17.43 25.49 6.54
N GLU A 304 -18.15 26.57 6.81
CA GLU A 304 -18.90 27.33 5.83
C GLU A 304 -18.02 28.49 5.35
N ILE A 305 -17.87 28.61 4.03
CA ILE A 305 -16.92 29.52 3.41
C ILE A 305 -17.66 30.42 2.44
N LEU A 306 -17.62 31.71 2.72
CA LEU A 306 -18.23 32.72 1.87
C LEU A 306 -17.18 33.31 0.93
N LEU A 307 -17.49 33.29 -0.37
CA LEU A 307 -16.60 33.73 -1.45
C LEU A 307 -17.32 34.69 -2.39
N ALA A 308 -16.59 35.63 -2.97
CA ALA A 308 -17.04 36.33 -4.15
C ALA A 308 -17.31 35.36 -5.32
N SER A 309 -18.29 35.69 -6.17
CA SER A 309 -18.73 34.91 -7.33
C SER A 309 -17.58 34.33 -8.17
N GLU A 310 -16.59 35.16 -8.47
CA GLU A 310 -15.45 34.84 -9.31
C GLU A 310 -14.41 33.91 -8.65
N GLU A 311 -14.45 33.76 -7.33
CA GLU A 311 -13.54 32.91 -6.56
C GLU A 311 -14.12 31.51 -6.30
N VAL A 312 -15.45 31.33 -6.40
CA VAL A 312 -16.14 30.04 -6.19
C VAL A 312 -15.57 28.93 -7.09
N SER A 313 -15.43 29.22 -8.38
CA SER A 313 -14.88 28.25 -9.35
C SER A 313 -13.46 27.80 -8.98
N LYS A 314 -12.63 28.71 -8.45
CA LYS A 314 -11.26 28.40 -8.01
C LYS A 314 -11.26 27.55 -6.74
N ALA A 315 -12.17 27.83 -5.81
CA ALA A 315 -12.29 27.11 -4.54
C ALA A 315 -12.73 25.65 -4.77
N ILE A 316 -13.75 25.44 -5.62
CA ILE A 316 -14.23 24.11 -6.02
C ILE A 316 -13.14 23.40 -6.83
N GLY A 317 -12.58 24.08 -7.83
CA GLY A 317 -11.62 23.52 -8.78
C GLY A 317 -12.25 22.56 -9.78
N LYS A 318 -11.50 22.18 -10.82
CA LYS A 318 -11.99 21.26 -11.86
C LYS A 318 -12.46 19.94 -11.23
N GLY A 319 -13.72 19.59 -11.43
CA GLY A 319 -14.34 18.38 -10.88
C GLY A 319 -14.42 18.33 -9.35
N GLY A 320 -14.36 19.48 -8.66
CA GLY A 320 -14.37 19.52 -7.19
C GLY A 320 -13.06 19.07 -6.54
N SER A 321 -11.98 18.94 -7.31
CA SER A 321 -10.70 18.42 -6.80
C SER A 321 -10.08 19.30 -5.72
N ASN A 322 -10.18 20.63 -5.82
CA ASN A 322 -9.54 21.54 -4.88
C ASN A 322 -10.23 21.54 -3.51
N ILE A 323 -11.56 21.65 -3.50
CA ILE A 323 -12.36 21.56 -2.27
C ILE A 323 -12.21 20.18 -1.61
N ARG A 324 -12.25 19.09 -2.39
CA ARG A 324 -12.04 17.73 -1.87
C ARG A 324 -10.67 17.55 -1.22
N LEU A 325 -9.61 18.06 -1.86
CA LEU A 325 -8.27 18.02 -1.29
C LEU A 325 -8.15 18.88 -0.02
N ALA A 326 -8.76 20.07 -0.01
CA ALA A 326 -8.79 20.92 1.17
C ALA A 326 -9.54 20.26 2.33
N SER A 327 -10.67 19.60 2.07
CA SER A 327 -11.42 18.85 3.08
C SER A 327 -10.62 17.66 3.61
N LEU A 328 -10.00 16.87 2.74
CA LEU A 328 -9.13 15.75 3.16
C LEU A 328 -7.94 16.23 4.00
N LEU A 329 -7.32 17.33 3.60
CA LEU A 329 -6.14 17.88 4.27
C LEU A 329 -6.51 18.49 5.63
N THR A 330 -7.59 19.25 5.71
CA THR A 330 -8.01 19.90 6.97
C THR A 330 -8.68 18.91 7.92
N GLY A 331 -9.38 17.91 7.38
CA GLY A 331 -10.27 17.01 8.10
C GLY A 331 -11.65 17.62 8.36
N TYR A 332 -12.01 18.69 7.64
CA TYR A 332 -13.30 19.37 7.74
C TYR A 332 -14.12 19.16 6.46
N GLU A 333 -15.42 18.97 6.62
CA GLU A 333 -16.38 19.12 5.52
C GLU A 333 -16.50 20.62 5.22
N ILE A 334 -16.27 21.00 3.95
CA ILE A 334 -16.19 22.40 3.54
C ILE A 334 -17.36 22.69 2.61
N ASP A 335 -18.20 23.63 3.01
CA ASP A 335 -19.33 24.12 2.24
C ASP A 335 -19.00 25.52 1.70
N VAL A 336 -19.20 25.74 0.41
CA VAL A 336 -18.86 26.99 -0.27
C VAL A 336 -20.13 27.74 -0.65
N PHE A 337 -20.23 28.98 -0.19
CA PHE A 337 -21.33 29.90 -0.45
C PHE A 337 -20.85 31.11 -1.25
N ARG A 338 -21.73 31.61 -2.11
CA ARG A 338 -21.50 32.80 -2.93
C ARG A 338 -22.02 34.04 -2.20
N GLU A 339 -21.21 35.10 -2.18
CA GLU A 339 -21.65 36.41 -1.69
C GLU A 339 -22.79 36.96 -2.55
N GLY A 340 -23.85 37.42 -1.90
CA GLY A 340 -25.02 37.99 -2.58
C GLY A 340 -26.05 36.98 -3.08
N ALA A 341 -25.90 35.68 -2.78
CA ALA A 341 -26.87 34.65 -3.14
C ALA A 341 -28.25 34.82 -2.46
N GLU A 342 -28.37 35.66 -1.42
CA GLU A 342 -29.68 35.99 -0.82
C GLU A 342 -30.54 36.91 -1.69
N GLU A 343 -30.00 37.52 -2.75
CA GLU A 343 -30.72 38.39 -3.70
C GLU A 343 -30.69 37.86 -5.14
N ASP A 344 -30.29 36.61 -5.37
CA ASP A 344 -30.21 36.03 -6.71
C ASP A 344 -31.22 34.90 -6.85
N VAL A 345 -31.86 34.83 -8.00
CA VAL A 345 -32.93 33.88 -8.28
C VAL A 345 -32.33 32.74 -9.10
N GLU A 346 -32.57 31.49 -8.72
CA GLU A 346 -32.10 30.37 -9.54
C GLU A 346 -32.78 30.41 -10.91
N LEU A 347 -32.05 30.05 -11.97
CA LEU A 347 -32.64 29.91 -13.31
C LEU A 347 -33.77 28.87 -13.35
N SER A 348 -33.79 27.94 -12.39
CA SER A 348 -34.87 26.99 -12.13
C SER A 348 -36.24 27.66 -11.99
N GLU A 349 -36.28 28.85 -11.41
CA GLU A 349 -37.54 29.54 -11.11
C GLU A 349 -38.14 30.21 -12.34
N PHE A 350 -37.39 30.27 -13.45
CA PHE A 350 -37.82 30.85 -14.73
C PHE A 350 -38.28 29.78 -15.73
N GLU A 351 -38.55 28.54 -15.30
CA GLU A 351 -39.03 27.46 -16.19
C GLU A 351 -40.40 27.77 -16.85
N ASP A 352 -41.15 28.72 -16.30
CA ASP A 352 -42.42 29.20 -16.87
C ASP A 352 -42.20 30.14 -18.09
N ASP A 353 -41.06 30.83 -18.15
CA ASP A 353 -40.74 31.86 -19.16
C ASP A 353 -39.57 31.47 -20.10
N ILE A 354 -38.71 30.55 -19.67
CA ILE A 354 -37.54 30.07 -20.42
C ILE A 354 -37.65 28.55 -20.60
N GLU A 355 -37.45 28.09 -21.84
CA GLU A 355 -37.53 26.65 -22.14
C GLU A 355 -36.47 25.84 -21.32
N PRO A 356 -36.84 24.71 -20.70
CA PRO A 356 -35.95 23.99 -19.78
C PRO A 356 -34.60 23.55 -20.35
N TRP A 357 -34.54 23.26 -21.65
CA TRP A 357 -33.28 22.88 -22.31
C TRP A 357 -32.32 24.07 -22.50
N VAL A 358 -32.84 25.30 -22.57
CA VAL A 358 -32.05 26.54 -22.62
C VAL A 358 -31.43 26.80 -21.25
N ILE A 359 -32.20 26.63 -20.17
CA ILE A 359 -31.70 26.70 -18.78
C ILE A 359 -30.56 25.70 -18.57
N GLU A 360 -30.72 24.48 -19.07
CA GLU A 360 -29.70 23.43 -18.92
C GLU A 360 -28.39 23.77 -19.65
N GLU A 361 -28.46 24.46 -20.78
CA GLU A 361 -27.25 24.92 -21.50
C GLU A 361 -26.47 25.98 -20.72
N PHE A 362 -27.16 26.89 -20.02
CA PHE A 362 -26.52 27.84 -19.11
C PHE A 362 -25.95 27.14 -17.86
N ARG A 363 -26.69 26.21 -17.25
CA ARG A 363 -26.21 25.43 -16.10
C ARG A 363 -24.96 24.61 -16.43
N ARG A 364 -24.87 24.04 -17.63
CA ARG A 364 -23.73 23.23 -18.08
C ARG A 364 -22.40 23.99 -18.02
N ILE A 365 -22.45 25.32 -18.20
CA ILE A 365 -21.27 26.19 -18.12
C ILE A 365 -21.13 26.90 -16.78
N GLY A 366 -21.94 26.53 -15.78
CA GLY A 366 -21.92 27.07 -14.43
C GLY A 366 -22.64 28.42 -14.28
N LEU A 367 -23.59 28.73 -15.18
CA LEU A 367 -24.50 29.87 -15.04
C LEU A 367 -25.86 29.32 -14.60
N ASP A 368 -26.04 29.21 -13.29
CA ASP A 368 -27.18 28.57 -12.62
C ASP A 368 -28.20 29.56 -12.02
N THR A 369 -27.89 30.85 -12.08
CA THR A 369 -28.64 31.93 -11.44
C THR A 369 -28.86 33.12 -12.38
N ALA A 370 -29.91 33.89 -12.15
CA ALA A 370 -30.32 34.99 -13.02
C ALA A 370 -29.25 36.09 -13.09
N LYS A 371 -28.61 36.50 -11.98
CA LYS A 371 -27.49 37.44 -12.03
C LYS A 371 -26.27 36.85 -12.72
N SER A 372 -25.98 35.55 -12.57
CA SER A 372 -24.83 34.92 -13.26
C SER A 372 -24.91 35.02 -14.79
N VAL A 373 -26.12 34.95 -15.36
CA VAL A 373 -26.32 35.12 -16.80
C VAL A 373 -26.23 36.60 -17.19
N LEU A 374 -26.77 37.49 -16.37
CA LEU A 374 -26.75 38.95 -16.59
C LEU A 374 -25.37 39.60 -16.47
N GLU A 375 -24.41 38.95 -15.83
CA GLU A 375 -23.00 39.40 -15.75
C GLU A 375 -22.29 39.41 -17.12
N TYR A 376 -22.83 38.71 -18.11
CA TYR A 376 -22.24 38.60 -19.44
C TYR A 376 -23.03 39.37 -20.50
N SER A 377 -22.30 39.93 -21.47
CA SER A 377 -22.94 40.48 -22.67
C SER A 377 -23.43 39.37 -23.61
N ALA A 378 -24.42 39.67 -24.46
CA ALA A 378 -24.94 38.70 -25.43
C ALA A 378 -23.84 38.12 -26.34
N GLU A 379 -22.86 38.95 -26.75
CA GLU A 379 -21.71 38.53 -27.57
C GLU A 379 -20.73 37.59 -26.82
N GLU A 380 -20.69 37.66 -25.48
CA GLU A 380 -19.86 36.77 -24.66
C GLU A 380 -20.55 35.45 -24.38
N LEU A 381 -21.87 35.47 -24.20
CA LEU A 381 -22.68 34.26 -24.04
C LEU A 381 -22.71 33.45 -25.34
N GLU A 382 -22.84 34.10 -26.50
CA GLU A 382 -22.83 33.41 -27.82
C GLU A 382 -21.55 32.59 -28.06
N LYS A 383 -20.44 32.95 -27.41
CA LYS A 383 -19.17 32.20 -27.49
C LYS A 383 -19.05 31.05 -26.48
N ARG A 384 -19.94 30.99 -25.48
CA ARG A 384 -19.87 30.09 -24.33
C ARG A 384 -20.99 29.07 -24.30
N VAL A 385 -22.19 29.43 -24.78
CA VAL A 385 -23.35 28.55 -24.89
C VAL A 385 -23.67 28.27 -26.36
N ASP A 386 -24.13 27.06 -26.65
CA ASP A 386 -24.55 26.64 -27.99
C ASP A 386 -26.00 27.06 -28.24
N LEU A 387 -26.25 28.38 -28.21
CA LEU A 387 -27.57 28.98 -28.36
C LEU A 387 -27.53 30.07 -29.44
N GLU A 388 -28.64 30.24 -30.16
CA GLU A 388 -28.79 31.32 -31.13
C GLU A 388 -28.81 32.69 -30.42
N ALA A 389 -28.26 33.71 -31.08
CA ALA A 389 -28.15 35.06 -30.53
C ALA A 389 -29.52 35.65 -30.13
N GLU A 390 -30.59 35.30 -30.86
CA GLU A 390 -31.97 35.73 -30.55
C GLU A 390 -32.45 35.13 -29.23
N THR A 391 -32.20 33.83 -29.00
CA THR A 391 -32.54 33.14 -27.74
C THR A 391 -31.78 33.71 -26.54
N ILE A 392 -30.49 34.03 -26.71
CA ILE A 392 -29.67 34.65 -25.67
C ILE A 392 -30.21 36.04 -25.32
N GLN A 393 -30.60 36.84 -26.31
CA GLN A 393 -31.18 38.16 -26.07
C GLN A 393 -32.53 38.09 -25.37
N GLU A 394 -33.36 37.10 -25.71
CA GLU A 394 -34.64 36.87 -25.06
C GLU A 394 -34.47 36.51 -23.58
N VAL A 395 -33.58 35.57 -23.28
CA VAL A 395 -33.23 35.19 -21.90
C VAL A 395 -32.72 36.40 -21.12
N LEU A 396 -31.78 37.17 -21.68
CA LEU A 396 -31.27 38.38 -21.03
C LEU A 396 -32.35 39.45 -20.79
N ARG A 397 -33.40 39.50 -21.62
CA ARG A 397 -34.52 40.42 -21.43
C ARG A 397 -35.41 39.96 -20.27
N ILE A 398 -35.84 38.69 -20.29
CA ILE A 398 -36.67 38.08 -19.24
C ILE A 398 -36.02 38.25 -17.87
N LEU A 399 -34.72 37.91 -17.77
CA LEU A 399 -34.00 38.02 -16.51
C LEU A 399 -33.87 39.48 -16.03
N LYS A 400 -33.72 40.46 -16.94
CA LYS A 400 -33.68 41.89 -16.55
C LYS A 400 -35.01 42.42 -16.05
N GLU A 401 -36.12 42.00 -16.68
CA GLU A 401 -37.46 42.45 -16.31
C GLU A 401 -37.81 42.03 -14.87
N GLU A 402 -37.32 40.87 -14.41
CA GLU A 402 -37.51 40.40 -13.02
C GLU A 402 -36.66 41.16 -11.98
N PHE A 403 -35.53 41.76 -12.36
CA PHE A 403 -34.72 42.58 -11.45
C PHE A 403 -35.03 44.09 -11.50
N GLU A 404 -35.82 44.54 -12.47
CA GLU A 404 -36.29 45.94 -12.58
C GLU A 404 -37.65 46.18 -11.90
N ASN A 405 -38.39 45.12 -11.55
CA ASN A 405 -39.60 45.14 -10.73
C ASN A 405 -39.30 44.92 -9.24
#